data_AF-V7C901-F1
#
_entry.id   AF-V7C901-F1
#
_cell.length_a   1.000
_cell.length_b   1.000
_cell.length_c   1.000
_cell.angle_alpha   90.00
_cell.angle_beta   90.00
_cell.angle_gamma   90.00
#
_symmetry.space_group_name_H-M   'P 1'
#
loop_
_entity.id
_entity.type
_entity.pdbx_description
1 polymer ?
#
loop_
_entity_poly.entity_id
_entity_poly.type
_entity_poly.pdbx_seq_one_letter_code
_entity_poly.pdbx_strand_id
1 'polypeptide(L)' 'ILTVGTDPVVNRFDMNGTILSQIQCAPSSSFSISLHSAGVMAVGGYGGLVDVISQFGSHMCTFHC' A
#
# COMPACT_ATOMS: atom_id res chain seq x y z
N ILE A 1 -6.07 -9.51 -4.42
CA ILE A 1 -4.95 -8.94 -5.22
C ILE A 1 -4.65 -7.54 -4.69
N LEU A 2 -3.37 -7.16 -4.57
CA LEU A 2 -2.96 -5.81 -4.18
C LEU A 2 -2.30 -5.12 -5.36
N THR A 3 -2.61 -3.85 -5.59
CA THR A 3 -1.92 -3.03 -6.59
C THR A 3 -1.58 -1.65 -6.05
N VAL A 4 -0.51 -1.08 -6.61
CA VAL A 4 -0.05 0.29 -6.39
C VAL A 4 0.32 0.90 -7.75
N GLY A 5 0.43 2.22 -7.81
CA GLY A 5 0.79 2.90 -9.05
C GLY A 5 1.15 4.36 -8.82
N THR A 6 0.88 5.20 -9.83
CA THR A 6 1.20 6.63 -9.79
C THR A 6 0.41 7.43 -8.77
N ASP A 7 -0.69 6.87 -8.26
CA ASP A 7 -1.50 7.49 -7.23
C ASP A 7 -1.07 6.97 -5.83
N PRO A 8 -1.20 7.79 -4.77
CA PRO A 8 -0.87 7.41 -3.40
C PRO A 8 -1.93 6.49 -2.76
N VAL A 9 -2.32 5.43 -3.48
CA VAL A 9 -3.40 4.52 -3.10
C VAL A 9 -3.00 3.06 -3.33
N VAL A 10 -3.17 2.24 -2.30
CA VAL A 10 -3.20 0.78 -2.39
C VAL A 10 -4.62 0.34 -2.71
N ASN A 11 -4.79 -0.34 -3.84
CA ASN A 11 -6.06 -0.94 -4.22
C ASN A 11 -6.08 -2.42 -3.84
N ARG A 12 -7.13 -2.84 -3.14
CA ARG A 12 -7.38 -4.25 -2.81
C ARG A 12 -8.51 -4.76 -3.68
N PHE A 13 -8.25 -5.83 -4.42
CA PHE A 13 -9.26 -6.49 -5.25
C PHE A 13 -9.53 -7.91 -4.77
N ASP A 14 -10.74 -8.40 -5.01
CA ASP A 14 -11.03 -9.83 -5.00
C ASP A 14 -10.48 -10.51 -6.27
N MET A 15 -10.74 -11.82 -6.43
CA MET A 15 -10.30 -12.56 -7.62
C MET A 15 -11.14 -12.28 -8.87
N ASN A 16 -12.30 -11.62 -8.72
CA ASN A 16 -13.16 -11.22 -9.82
C ASN A 16 -12.80 -9.82 -10.37
N GLY A 17 -11.79 -9.15 -9.78
CA GLY A 17 -11.40 -7.78 -10.14
C GLY A 17 -12.28 -6.70 -9.49
N THR A 18 -13.10 -7.04 -8.49
CA THR A 18 -13.90 -6.07 -7.73
C THR A 18 -13.05 -5.39 -6.68
N ILE A 19 -13.11 -4.06 -6.59
CA ILE A 19 -12.42 -3.29 -5.55
C ILE A 19 -13.09 -3.57 -4.20
N LEU A 20 -12.32 -4.10 -3.26
CA LEU A 20 -12.71 -4.32 -1.86
C LEU A 20 -12.46 -3.07 -1.00
N SER A 21 -11.33 -2.39 -1.23
CA SER A 21 -10.95 -1.20 -0.47
C SER A 21 -9.84 -0.42 -1.17
N GLN A 22 -9.81 0.88 -0.91
CA GLN A 22 -8.74 1.79 -1.32
C GLN A 22 -8.14 2.44 -0.08
N ILE A 23 -6.81 2.34 0.06
CA ILE A 23 -6.10 2.78 1.27
C ILE A 23 -5.04 3.78 0.84
N GLN A 24 -5.03 4.98 1.43
CA GLN A 24 -4.01 5.98 1.15
C GLN A 24 -2.64 5.48 1.64
N CYS A 25 -1.57 5.86 0.94
CA CYS A 25 -0.19 5.58 1.35
C CYS A 25 0.67 6.84 1.23
N ALA A 26 1.77 6.89 1.99
CA ALA A 26 2.64 8.07 2.02
C ALA A 26 3.34 8.40 0.69
N PRO A 27 3.88 7.45 -0.10
CA PRO A 27 4.58 7.79 -1.34
C PRO A 27 3.59 8.30 -2.40
N SER A 28 3.87 9.47 -2.97
CA SER A 28 3.04 10.09 -4.00
C SER A 28 2.89 9.26 -5.28
N SER A 29 3.90 8.44 -5.59
CA SER A 29 3.88 7.41 -6.63
C SER A 29 4.53 6.16 -6.05
N SER A 30 3.80 5.05 -6.05
CA SER A 30 4.18 3.79 -5.42
C SER A 30 4.47 2.73 -6.49
N PHE A 31 5.63 2.07 -6.41
CA PHE A 31 6.07 1.09 -7.40
C PHE A 31 6.36 -0.29 -6.82
N SER A 32 6.30 -0.45 -5.49
CA SER A 32 6.51 -1.73 -4.83
C SER A 32 5.54 -1.89 -3.66
N ILE A 33 5.08 -3.13 -3.45
CA ILE A 33 4.26 -3.48 -2.30
C ILE A 33 4.58 -4.91 -1.84
N SER A 34 4.64 -5.12 -0.53
CA SER A 34 4.80 -6.44 0.09
C SER A 34 3.74 -6.63 1.18
N LEU A 35 3.13 -7.81 1.24
CA LEU A 35 2.11 -8.18 2.22
C LEU A 35 2.66 -9.23 3.19
N HIS A 36 2.64 -8.91 4.48
CA HIS A 36 2.90 -9.86 5.54
C HIS A 36 1.63 -10.65 5.91
N SER A 37 1.79 -11.91 6.35
CA SER A 37 0.67 -12.81 6.71
C SER A 37 -0.23 -12.27 7.84
N ALA A 38 0.29 -11.38 8.69
CA ALA A 38 -0.48 -10.70 9.73
C ALA A 38 -1.41 -9.59 9.21
N GLY A 39 -1.49 -9.36 7.89
CA GLY A 39 -2.32 -8.31 7.30
C GLY A 39 -1.69 -6.92 7.36
N VAL A 40 -0.36 -6.84 7.38
CA VAL A 40 0.41 -5.58 7.32
C VAL A 40 1.10 -5.49 5.97
N MET A 41 1.07 -4.31 5.36
CA MET A 41 1.61 -4.04 4.04
C MET A 41 2.73 -3.01 4.15
N ALA A 42 3.83 -3.23 3.42
CA ALA A 42 4.87 -2.23 3.20
C ALA A 42 4.76 -1.71 1.76
N VAL A 43 4.61 -0.39 1.59
CA VAL A 43 4.41 0.29 0.31
C VAL A 43 5.59 1.20 0.04
N GLY A 44 6.43 0.84 -0.93
CA GLY A 44 7.61 1.60 -1.31
C GLY A 44 7.38 2.44 -2.56
N GLY A 45 7.85 3.67 -2.55
CA GLY A 45 7.61 4.60 -3.65
C GLY A 45 8.57 5.79 -3.72
N TYR A 46 8.13 6.81 -4.45
CA TYR A 46 8.84 8.05 -4.73
C TYR A 46 9.35 8.72 -3.45
N GLY A 47 10.52 9.35 -3.55
CA GLY A 47 11.15 10.06 -2.44
C GLY A 47 11.81 9.14 -1.41
N GLY A 48 12.10 7.87 -1.74
CA GLY A 48 12.72 6.94 -0.79
C GLY A 48 11.80 6.55 0.37
N LEU A 49 10.48 6.73 0.20
CA LEU A 49 9.50 6.47 1.23
C LEU A 49 9.06 5.00 1.23
N VAL A 50 8.94 4.44 2.43
CA VAL A 50 8.29 3.15 2.67
C VAL A 50 7.24 3.32 3.75
N ASP A 51 5.97 3.16 3.41
CA ASP A 51 4.85 3.28 4.35
C ASP A 51 4.36 1.92 4.81
N VAL A 52 4.20 1.74 6.12
CA VAL A 52 3.72 0.50 6.74
C VAL A 52 2.29 0.69 7.20
N ILE A 53 1.37 -0.07 6.60
CA ILE A 53 -0.07 0.15 6.72
C ILE A 53 -0.77 -1.18 6.99
N SER A 54 -1.77 -1.19 7.87
CA SER A 54 -2.62 -2.36 8.06
C SER A 54 -3.57 -2.55 6.86
N GLN A 55 -4.03 -3.78 6.63
CA GLN A 55 -5.04 -4.09 5.61
C GLN A 55 -6.38 -3.37 5.83
N PHE A 56 -6.59 -2.78 7.01
CA PHE A 56 -7.77 -2.00 7.38
C PHE A 56 -7.55 -0.48 7.19
N GLY A 57 -6.36 -0.07 6.74
CA GLY A 57 -6.03 1.31 6.42
C GLY A 57 -5.40 2.13 7.55
N SER A 58 -4.98 1.49 8.64
CA SER A 58 -4.26 2.18 9.73
C SER A 58 -2.78 2.32 9.38
N HIS A 59 -2.28 3.55 9.31
CA HIS A 59 -0.84 3.82 9.14
C HIS A 59 -0.11 3.55 10.45
N MET A 60 0.93 2.71 10.40
CA MET A 60 1.72 2.33 11.56
C MET A 60 2.98 3.20 11.67
N CYS A 61 3.75 3.28 10.58
CA CYS A 61 4.93 4.13 10.47
C CYS A 61 5.35 4.31 9.01
N THR A 62 6.18 5.32 8.78
CA THR A 62 6.80 5.57 7.47
C THR A 62 8.31 5.66 7.66
N PHE A 63 9.06 4.97 6.82
CA PHE A 63 10.52 5.06 6.74
C PHE A 63 10.91 5.94 5.55
N HIS A 64 12.09 6.56 5.64
CA HIS A 64 12.70 7.31 4.56
C HIS A 64 14.16 6.88 4.43
N CYS A 65 14.63 6.62 3.20
CA CYS A 65 16.02 6.34 2.89
C CYS A 65 16.67 7.43 2.03
#